data_AF-A0A139HZ89-F1
#
_entry.id   AF-A0A139HZ89-F1
#
_cell.length_a   1.000
_cell.length_b   1.000
_cell.length_c   1.000
_cell.angle_alpha   90.00
_cell.angle_beta   90.00
_cell.angle_gamma   90.00
#
_symmetry.space_group_name_H-M   'P 1'
#
loop_
_entity.id
_entity.type
_entity.pdbx_description
1 polymer ?
#
loop_
_entity_poly.entity_id
_entity_poly.type
_entity_poly.pdbx_seq_one_letter_code
_entity_poly.pdbx_strand_id
1 'polypeptide(L)'
;MKARTLNLREHVPYNFVFCGPPSSSKTTTARKMGRIYRDLGILATDEVLEKSASDLVGQYVGHTGDKTKKLLESALSKVLLIDEAYRLAKGDFAKEATDELVDLLTKPQFARKLIVILAGYDHDIERLMATNPSLTSRFPEKIPFQGLSLESCATLLTLRLAREKYLDVTSL
;
A
#
# COMPACT_ATOMS: atom_id res chain seq x y z
N MET A 1 -19.93 32.51 -1.21
CA MET A 1 -19.47 31.55 -2.24
C MET A 1 -19.92 30.15 -1.84
N LYS A 2 -20.89 29.55 -2.55
CA LYS A 2 -21.34 28.18 -2.26
C LYS A 2 -20.23 27.22 -2.68
N ALA A 3 -19.61 26.55 -1.71
CA ALA A 3 -18.74 25.41 -1.99
C ALA A 3 -19.58 24.42 -2.82
N ARG A 4 -19.18 24.20 -4.08
CA ARG A 4 -19.73 23.09 -4.88
C ARG A 4 -19.57 21.84 -4.02
N THR A 5 -20.64 21.07 -3.88
CA THR A 5 -20.64 19.75 -3.24
C THR A 5 -19.64 18.88 -3.97
N LEU A 6 -18.36 18.93 -3.57
CA LEU A 6 -17.29 18.22 -4.23
C LEU A 6 -17.54 16.74 -4.00
N ASN A 7 -17.78 15.98 -5.07
CA ASN A 7 -17.85 14.54 -4.95
C ASN A 7 -16.44 14.01 -4.68
N LEU A 8 -16.07 13.93 -3.40
CA LEU A 8 -14.74 13.53 -2.94
C LEU A 8 -14.32 12.20 -3.55
N ARG A 9 -15.27 11.28 -3.75
CA ARG A 9 -15.02 9.95 -4.32
C ARG A 9 -14.47 9.97 -5.75
N GLU A 10 -14.68 11.06 -6.49
CA GLU A 10 -14.17 11.22 -7.86
C GLU A 10 -12.77 11.84 -7.93
N HIS A 11 -12.33 12.49 -6.84
CA HIS A 11 -11.12 13.32 -6.82
C HIS A 11 -10.02 12.76 -5.92
N VAL A 12 -10.33 11.77 -5.08
CA VAL A 12 -9.34 11.09 -4.25
C VAL A 12 -8.76 9.86 -4.97
N PRO A 13 -7.46 9.59 -4.82
CA PRO A 13 -6.84 8.39 -5.36
C PRO A 13 -7.25 7.13 -4.55
N TYR A 14 -7.30 5.98 -5.22
CA TYR A 14 -7.64 4.70 -4.57
C TYR A 14 -6.51 3.68 -4.60
N ASN A 15 -5.48 3.94 -5.40
CA ASN A 15 -4.38 3.03 -5.65
C ASN A 15 -3.07 3.77 -5.40
N PHE A 16 -2.23 3.21 -4.54
CA PHE A 16 -1.00 3.84 -4.07
C PHE A 16 0.18 2.89 -4.18
N VAL A 17 1.37 3.47 -4.27
CA VAL A 17 2.62 2.72 -4.23
C VAL A 17 3.49 3.27 -3.10
N PHE A 18 3.81 2.43 -2.13
CA PHE A 18 4.65 2.77 -0.99
C PHE A 18 6.06 2.27 -1.23
N CYS A 19 7.00 3.18 -1.39
CA CYS A 19 8.37 2.83 -1.76
C CYS A 19 9.36 3.22 -0.66
N GLY A 20 10.24 2.31 -0.27
CA GLY A 20 11.26 2.59 0.74
C GLY A 20 11.77 1.33 1.43
N PRO A 21 12.66 1.43 2.42
CA PRO A 21 13.12 0.28 3.18
C PRO A 21 11.98 -0.37 3.98
N PRO A 22 12.09 -1.67 4.36
CA PRO A 22 11.11 -2.35 5.18
C PRO A 22 11.07 -1.65 6.52
N SER A 23 9.88 -1.20 6.89
CA SER A 23 9.69 -0.46 8.13
C SER A 23 8.24 -0.56 8.54
N SER A 24 7.99 -0.50 9.85
CA SER A 24 6.64 -0.49 10.42
C SER A 24 5.84 0.76 10.02
N SER A 25 6.50 1.78 9.44
CA SER A 25 5.87 3.03 9.02
C SER A 25 4.91 2.84 7.85
N LYS A 26 5.19 1.92 6.91
CA LYS A 26 4.30 1.63 5.78
C LYS A 26 2.95 1.10 6.25
N THR A 27 2.95 0.03 7.04
CA THR A 27 1.74 -0.52 7.66
C THR A 27 1.03 0.53 8.53
N THR A 28 1.78 1.30 9.32
CA THR A 28 1.20 2.35 10.17
C THR A 28 0.51 3.43 9.34
N THR A 29 1.12 3.85 8.23
CA THR A 29 0.55 4.83 7.31
C THR A 29 -0.68 4.27 6.58
N ALA A 30 -0.66 3.00 6.17
CA ALA A 30 -1.83 2.34 5.59
C ALA A 30 -3.03 2.36 6.56
N ARG A 31 -2.80 2.11 7.86
CA ARG A 31 -3.86 2.19 8.90
C ARG A 31 -4.39 3.61 9.07
N LYS A 32 -3.50 4.61 9.03
CA LYS A 32 -3.92 6.03 9.05
C LYS A 32 -4.75 6.39 7.83
N MET A 33 -4.36 5.90 6.64
CA MET A 33 -5.17 6.08 5.43
C MET A 33 -6.54 5.42 5.57
N GLY A 34 -6.63 4.20 6.09
CA GLY A 34 -7.90 3.54 6.38
C GLY A 34 -8.84 4.42 7.22
N ARG A 35 -8.32 5.03 8.29
CA ARG A 35 -9.08 5.98 9.12
C ARG A 35 -9.55 7.19 8.35
N ILE A 36 -8.66 7.84 7.60
CA ILE A 36 -9.00 9.02 6.81
C ILE A 36 -10.12 8.68 5.80
N TYR A 37 -9.98 7.60 5.05
CA TYR A 37 -10.97 7.21 4.03
C TYR A 37 -12.30 6.77 4.63
N ARG A 38 -12.28 6.14 5.82
CA ARG A 38 -13.50 5.84 6.59
C ARG A 38 -14.18 7.11 7.07
N ASP A 39 -13.43 8.04 7.66
CA ASP A 39 -13.97 9.28 8.23
C ASP A 39 -14.51 10.21 7.11
N LEU A 40 -13.98 10.10 5.89
CA LEU A 40 -14.52 10.74 4.68
C LEU A 40 -15.77 10.03 4.10
N GLY A 41 -16.21 8.91 4.69
CA GLY A 41 -17.35 8.13 4.21
C GLY A 41 -17.09 7.36 2.89
N ILE A 42 -15.82 7.13 2.54
CA ILE A 42 -15.43 6.40 1.32
C ILE A 42 -15.34 4.90 1.61
N LEU A 43 -14.69 4.53 2.72
CA LEU A 43 -14.64 3.15 3.20
C LEU A 43 -15.63 2.96 4.37
N ALA A 44 -16.13 1.74 4.52
CA ALA A 44 -16.99 1.39 5.65
C ALA A 44 -16.19 1.14 6.95
N THR A 45 -14.91 0.77 6.83
CA THR A 45 -14.03 0.43 7.95
C THR A 45 -12.64 1.04 7.75
N ASP A 46 -11.86 1.15 8.82
CA ASP A 46 -10.42 1.49 8.76
C ASP A 46 -9.52 0.25 8.79
N GLU A 47 -10.10 -0.94 8.54
CA GLU A 47 -9.37 -2.20 8.53
C GLU A 47 -8.35 -2.23 7.37
N VAL A 48 -7.15 -2.73 7.69
CA VAL A 48 -6.09 -2.96 6.70
C VAL A 48 -5.85 -4.45 6.61
N LEU A 49 -6.10 -5.01 5.43
CA LEU A 49 -5.76 -6.38 5.09
C LEU A 49 -4.32 -6.41 4.57
N GLU A 50 -3.40 -6.89 5.41
CA GLU A 50 -1.98 -7.02 5.07
C GLU A 50 -1.73 -8.38 4.40
N LYS A 51 -1.18 -8.33 3.18
CA LYS A 51 -0.90 -9.48 2.31
C LYS A 51 0.43 -9.31 1.62
N SER A 52 0.87 -10.38 0.97
CA SER A 52 2.07 -10.42 0.14
C SER A 52 1.73 -10.73 -1.31
N ALA A 53 2.69 -10.56 -2.21
CA ALA A 53 2.56 -11.04 -3.59
C ALA A 53 2.18 -12.53 -3.69
N SER A 54 2.61 -13.36 -2.73
CA SER A 54 2.30 -14.80 -2.73
C SER A 54 0.83 -15.10 -2.42
N ASP A 55 0.10 -14.16 -1.82
CA ASP A 55 -1.34 -14.26 -1.59
C ASP A 55 -2.17 -14.02 -2.87
N LEU A 56 -1.56 -13.45 -3.91
CA LEU A 56 -2.18 -13.27 -5.23
C LEU A 56 -1.89 -14.44 -6.16
N VAL A 57 -0.66 -14.99 -6.10
CA VAL A 57 -0.17 -16.01 -7.02
C VAL A 57 -0.67 -17.41 -6.63
N GLY A 58 -1.27 -18.14 -7.58
CA GLY A 58 -1.72 -19.52 -7.40
C GLY A 58 -0.55 -20.52 -7.35
N GLN A 59 -0.80 -21.71 -6.78
CA GLN A 59 0.17 -22.82 -6.79
C GLN A 59 0.09 -23.68 -8.06
N TYR A 60 -1.01 -23.57 -8.81
CA TYR A 60 -1.31 -24.35 -10.01
C TYR A 60 -1.81 -23.43 -11.13
N VAL A 61 -1.64 -23.86 -12.38
CA VAL A 61 -2.11 -23.15 -13.57
C VAL A 61 -3.61 -22.89 -13.49
N GLY A 62 -4.04 -21.65 -13.76
CA GLY A 62 -5.44 -21.24 -13.77
C GLY A 62 -6.04 -20.93 -12.38
N HIS A 63 -5.29 -21.07 -11.29
CA HIS A 63 -5.76 -20.71 -9.95
C HIS A 63 -5.45 -19.26 -9.54
N THR A 64 -4.54 -18.60 -10.25
CA THR A 64 -4.06 -17.25 -9.89
C THR A 64 -5.17 -16.21 -10.04
N GLY A 65 -5.94 -16.27 -11.12
CA GLY A 65 -7.06 -15.35 -11.34
C GLY A 65 -8.10 -15.40 -10.20
N ASP A 66 -8.58 -16.60 -9.88
CA ASP A 66 -9.55 -16.82 -8.80
C ASP A 66 -9.01 -16.41 -7.42
N LYS A 67 -7.73 -16.66 -7.15
CA LYS A 67 -7.10 -16.28 -5.89
C LYS A 67 -7.00 -14.76 -5.75
N THR A 68 -6.59 -14.08 -6.82
CA THR A 68 -6.53 -12.61 -6.89
C THR A 68 -7.90 -12.00 -6.70
N LYS A 69 -8.92 -12.53 -7.38
CA LYS A 69 -10.31 -12.09 -7.23
C LYS A 69 -10.84 -12.23 -5.81
N LYS A 70 -10.68 -13.41 -5.19
CA LYS A 70 -11.12 -13.65 -3.80
C LYS A 70 -10.44 -12.71 -2.82
N LEU A 71 -9.16 -12.41 -3.04
CA LEU A 71 -8.45 -11.45 -2.20
C LEU A 71 -9.06 -10.04 -2.33
N LEU A 72 -9.31 -9.57 -3.56
CA LEU A 72 -9.93 -8.26 -3.78
C LEU A 72 -11.36 -8.19 -3.21
N GLU A 73 -12.14 -9.27 -3.32
CA GLU A 73 -13.47 -9.37 -2.71
C GLU A 73 -13.40 -9.21 -1.19
N SER A 74 -12.43 -9.87 -0.54
CA SER A 74 -12.24 -9.76 0.91
C SER A 74 -11.78 -8.36 1.38
N ALA A 75 -11.23 -7.57 0.45
CA ALA A 75 -10.73 -6.22 0.70
C ALA A 75 -11.74 -5.11 0.35
N LEU A 76 -12.93 -5.44 -0.16
CA LEU A 76 -13.97 -4.45 -0.42
C LEU A 76 -14.29 -3.66 0.85
N SER A 77 -14.39 -2.33 0.70
CA SER A 77 -14.59 -1.36 1.79
C SER A 77 -13.48 -1.32 2.85
N LYS A 78 -12.28 -1.79 2.50
CA LYS A 78 -11.07 -1.82 3.35
C LYS A 78 -9.85 -1.29 2.58
N VAL A 79 -8.71 -1.24 3.27
CA VAL A 79 -7.40 -1.05 2.65
C VAL A 79 -6.74 -2.42 2.44
N LEU A 80 -6.29 -2.72 1.24
CA LEU A 80 -5.46 -3.87 0.90
C LEU A 80 -4.01 -3.41 0.75
N LEU A 81 -3.15 -3.85 1.67
CA LEU A 81 -1.70 -3.63 1.58
C LEU A 81 -1.06 -4.91 1.05
N ILE A 82 -0.39 -4.83 -0.10
CA ILE A 82 0.40 -5.92 -0.69
C ILE A 82 1.87 -5.57 -0.48
N ASP A 83 2.48 -6.14 0.54
CA ASP A 83 3.91 -6.01 0.79
C ASP A 83 4.74 -6.92 -0.12
N GLU A 84 5.99 -6.54 -0.33
CA GLU A 84 6.91 -7.18 -1.27
C GLU A 84 6.29 -7.35 -2.68
N ALA A 85 5.51 -6.37 -3.12
CA ALA A 85 4.76 -6.41 -4.37
C ALA A 85 5.65 -6.67 -5.59
N TYR A 86 6.94 -6.29 -5.53
CA TYR A 86 7.92 -6.52 -6.57
C TYR A 86 8.09 -7.98 -6.99
N ARG A 87 7.71 -8.93 -6.13
CA ARG A 87 7.69 -10.36 -6.47
C ARG A 87 6.70 -10.67 -7.61
N LEU A 88 5.75 -9.77 -7.88
CA LEU A 88 4.85 -9.85 -9.04
C LEU A 88 5.55 -9.53 -10.37
N ALA A 89 6.79 -9.02 -10.36
CA ALA A 89 7.51 -8.62 -11.57
C ALA A 89 8.17 -9.80 -12.33
N LYS A 90 8.16 -11.02 -11.77
CA LYS A 90 8.88 -12.18 -12.35
C LYS A 90 8.05 -13.45 -12.33
N GLY A 91 7.94 -14.12 -13.49
CA GLY A 91 7.30 -15.42 -13.67
C GLY A 91 5.89 -15.31 -14.29
N ASP A 92 5.46 -16.38 -14.96
CA ASP A 92 4.20 -16.38 -15.72
C ASP A 92 2.97 -16.21 -14.82
N PHE A 93 2.94 -16.90 -13.67
CA PHE A 93 1.85 -16.74 -12.70
C PHE A 93 1.82 -15.36 -12.06
N ALA A 94 2.99 -14.74 -11.86
CA ALA A 94 3.08 -13.39 -11.32
C ALA A 94 2.52 -12.34 -12.31
N LYS A 95 2.77 -12.56 -13.61
CA LYS A 95 2.18 -11.77 -14.68
C LYS A 95 0.66 -11.96 -14.75
N GLU A 96 0.16 -13.20 -14.68
CA GLU A 96 -1.27 -13.50 -14.62
C GLU A 96 -1.96 -12.78 -13.45
N ALA A 97 -1.36 -12.81 -12.25
CA ALA A 97 -1.87 -12.08 -11.08
C ALA A 97 -1.89 -10.56 -11.29
N THR A 98 -0.86 -10.01 -11.93
CA THR A 98 -0.78 -8.57 -12.23
C THR A 98 -1.84 -8.14 -13.23
N ASP A 99 -2.02 -8.93 -14.29
CA ASP A 99 -3.00 -8.67 -15.34
C ASP A 99 -4.43 -8.76 -14.77
N GLU A 100 -4.71 -9.81 -13.97
CA GLU A 100 -6.00 -9.95 -13.29
C GLU A 100 -6.24 -8.81 -12.28
N LEU A 101 -5.23 -8.44 -11.48
CA LEU A 101 -5.34 -7.32 -10.54
C LEU A 101 -5.76 -6.02 -11.27
N VAL A 102 -5.10 -5.73 -12.40
CA VAL A 102 -5.41 -4.54 -13.22
C VAL A 102 -6.81 -4.60 -13.82
N ASP A 103 -7.22 -5.76 -14.35
CA ASP A 103 -8.55 -5.97 -14.92
C ASP A 103 -9.63 -5.78 -13.85
N LEU A 104 -9.48 -6.43 -12.70
CA LEU A 104 -10.41 -6.32 -11.59
C LEU A 104 -10.52 -4.88 -11.07
N LEU A 105 -9.41 -4.16 -10.91
CA LEU A 105 -9.44 -2.75 -10.50
C LEU A 105 -10.15 -1.82 -11.50
N THR A 106 -10.31 -2.26 -12.75
CA THR A 106 -11.07 -1.53 -13.78
C THR A 106 -12.58 -1.86 -13.70
N LYS A 107 -12.96 -3.03 -13.19
CA LYS A 107 -14.37 -3.46 -13.10
C LYS A 107 -15.15 -2.61 -12.08
N PRO A 108 -16.40 -2.20 -12.37
CA PRO A 108 -17.24 -1.42 -11.44
C PRO A 108 -17.50 -2.08 -10.08
N GLN A 109 -17.28 -3.40 -9.99
CA GLN A 109 -17.41 -4.15 -8.74
C GLN A 109 -16.28 -3.84 -7.74
N PHE A 110 -15.10 -3.42 -8.20
CA PHE A 110 -13.94 -3.08 -7.35
C PHE A 110 -13.51 -1.62 -7.50
N ALA A 111 -13.67 -1.02 -8.68
CA ALA A 111 -13.29 0.35 -8.94
C ALA A 111 -13.88 1.30 -7.88
N ARG A 112 -13.00 2.05 -7.20
CA ARG A 112 -13.36 3.02 -6.15
C ARG A 112 -14.12 2.43 -4.95
N LYS A 113 -13.97 1.14 -4.68
CA LYS A 113 -14.64 0.44 -3.56
C LYS A 113 -13.69 -0.14 -2.51
N LEU A 114 -12.39 -0.01 -2.73
CA LEU A 114 -11.32 -0.38 -1.81
C LEU A 114 -10.11 0.50 -2.08
N ILE A 115 -9.18 0.54 -1.14
CA ILE A 115 -7.87 1.18 -1.33
C ILE A 115 -6.84 0.07 -1.53
N VAL A 116 -6.04 0.14 -2.59
CA VAL A 116 -4.95 -0.83 -2.83
C VAL A 116 -3.61 -0.14 -2.71
N ILE A 117 -2.71 -0.73 -1.95
CA ILE A 117 -1.37 -0.20 -1.70
C ILE A 117 -0.37 -1.29 -2.07
N LEU A 118 0.47 -1.03 -3.07
CA LEU A 118 1.62 -1.87 -3.40
C LEU A 118 2.84 -1.36 -2.64
N ALA A 119 3.50 -2.21 -1.86
CA ALA A 119 4.65 -1.82 -1.05
C ALA A 119 5.91 -2.60 -1.43
N GLY A 120 7.05 -1.92 -1.38
CA GLY A 120 8.36 -2.52 -1.65
C GLY A 120 9.49 -1.51 -1.56
N TYR A 121 10.70 -1.95 -1.94
CA TYR A 121 11.85 -1.08 -2.12
C TYR A 121 11.71 -0.24 -3.39
N ASP A 122 12.29 0.96 -3.42
CA ASP A 122 12.18 1.89 -4.56
C ASP A 122 12.51 1.23 -5.90
N HIS A 123 13.71 0.67 -6.03
CA HIS A 123 14.18 0.06 -7.27
C HIS A 123 13.36 -1.18 -7.68
N ASP A 124 12.88 -1.94 -6.70
CA ASP A 124 12.10 -3.16 -6.98
C ASP A 124 10.67 -2.83 -7.42
N ILE A 125 10.08 -1.78 -6.85
CA ILE A 125 8.81 -1.24 -7.31
C ILE A 125 8.95 -0.64 -8.71
N GLU A 126 10.00 0.11 -9.00
CA GLU A 126 10.22 0.66 -10.34
C GLU A 126 10.30 -0.43 -11.39
N ARG A 127 11.00 -1.53 -11.06
CA ARG A 127 11.03 -2.73 -11.90
C ARG A 127 9.63 -3.32 -12.12
N LEU A 128 8.82 -3.45 -11.07
CA LEU A 128 7.44 -3.92 -11.18
C LEU A 128 6.57 -3.02 -12.05
N MET A 129 6.64 -1.70 -11.86
CA MET A 129 5.88 -0.75 -12.65
C MET A 129 6.28 -0.82 -14.13
N ALA A 130 7.57 -1.01 -14.41
CA ALA A 130 8.09 -1.17 -15.76
C ALA A 130 7.65 -2.47 -16.47
N THR A 131 7.19 -3.50 -15.75
CA THR A 131 6.74 -4.75 -16.41
C THR A 131 5.40 -4.60 -17.12
N ASN A 132 4.54 -3.68 -16.66
CA ASN A 132 3.21 -3.51 -17.22
C ASN A 132 2.77 -2.03 -17.18
N PRO A 133 2.69 -1.34 -18.34
CA PRO A 133 2.18 0.03 -18.42
C PRO A 133 0.77 0.19 -17.87
N SER A 134 -0.06 -0.85 -17.97
CA SER A 134 -1.41 -0.83 -17.42
C SER A 134 -1.38 -0.75 -15.90
N LEU A 135 -0.47 -1.49 -15.23
CA LEU A 135 -0.27 -1.40 -13.78
C LEU A 135 0.14 0.02 -13.39
N THR A 136 1.16 0.58 -14.05
CA THR A 136 1.63 1.94 -13.81
C THR A 136 0.50 2.97 -13.92
N SER A 137 -0.35 2.85 -14.96
CA SER A 137 -1.49 3.76 -15.15
C SER A 137 -2.55 3.65 -14.05
N ARG A 138 -2.70 2.49 -13.39
CA ARG A 138 -3.68 2.32 -12.30
C ARG A 138 -3.13 2.73 -10.94
N PHE A 139 -1.81 2.87 -10.80
CA PHE A 139 -1.13 3.24 -9.57
C PHE A 139 -0.30 4.54 -9.74
N PRO A 140 -0.94 5.68 -10.02
CA PRO A 140 -0.23 6.93 -10.28
C PRO A 140 0.41 7.57 -9.02
N GLU A 141 -0.10 7.26 -7.83
CA GLU A 141 0.33 7.90 -6.58
C GLU A 141 1.46 7.12 -5.89
N LYS A 142 2.70 7.61 -6.03
CA LYS A 142 3.89 7.07 -5.35
C LYS A 142 4.19 7.87 -4.07
N ILE A 143 4.22 7.18 -2.93
CA ILE A 143 4.57 7.75 -1.62
C ILE A 143 5.94 7.19 -1.18
N PRO A 144 6.99 8.02 -1.15
CA PRO A 144 8.31 7.60 -0.67
C PRO A 144 8.35 7.56 0.87
N PHE A 145 8.99 6.53 1.39
CA PHE A 145 9.28 6.32 2.80
C PHE A 145 10.79 6.31 2.95
N GLN A 146 11.35 7.31 3.62
CA GLN A 146 12.77 7.36 3.91
C GLN A 146 13.09 6.57 5.18
N GLY A 147 14.21 5.85 5.17
CA GLY A 147 14.75 5.27 6.39
C GLY A 147 15.18 6.36 7.36
N LEU A 148 15.29 6.01 8.64
CA LEU A 148 15.88 6.90 9.63
C LEU A 148 17.37 7.08 9.31
N SER A 149 17.82 8.33 9.20
CA SER A 149 19.25 8.63 9.09
C SER A 149 19.98 8.20 10.36
N LEU A 150 21.29 7.99 10.29
CA LEU A 150 22.12 7.65 11.46
C LEU A 150 21.94 8.69 12.59
N GLU A 151 21.89 9.97 12.25
CA GLU A 151 21.63 11.06 13.19
C GLU A 151 20.22 10.96 13.82
N SER A 152 19.21 10.62 13.02
CA SER A 152 17.85 10.42 13.52
C SER A 152 17.78 9.22 14.46
N CYS A 153 18.49 8.13 14.14
CA CYS A 153 18.61 6.95 14.99
C CYS A 153 19.30 7.29 16.32
N ALA A 154 20.43 8.01 16.28
CA ALA A 154 21.15 8.44 17.47
C ALA A 154 20.25 9.35 18.34
N THR A 155 19.57 10.32 17.73
CA THR A 155 18.62 11.20 18.42
C THR A 155 17.49 10.43 19.08
N LEU A 156 16.88 9.47 18.37
CA LEU A 156 15.79 8.66 18.89
C LEU A 156 16.26 7.77 20.06
N LEU A 157 17.45 7.19 19.95
CA LEU A 157 18.06 6.40 21.02
C LEU A 157 18.33 7.27 22.25
N THR A 158 18.97 8.43 22.09
CA THR A 158 19.25 9.37 23.18
C THR A 158 17.97 9.82 23.87
N LEU A 159 16.94 10.21 23.11
CA LEU A 159 15.62 10.58 23.65
C LEU A 159 15.00 9.43 24.47
N ARG A 160 15.16 8.18 24.00
CA ARG A 160 14.61 7.02 24.69
C ARG A 160 15.37 6.71 25.98
N LEU A 161 16.70 6.78 25.96
CA LEU A 161 17.54 6.60 27.15
C LEU A 161 17.31 7.70 28.19
N ALA A 162 17.11 8.94 27.75
CA ALA A 162 16.75 10.07 28.60
C ALA A 162 15.41 9.88 29.29
N ARG A 163 14.39 9.42 28.54
CA ARG A 163 13.05 9.16 29.07
C ARG A 163 13.06 8.07 30.16
N GLU A 164 13.89 7.05 29.98
CA GLU A 164 14.07 5.96 30.95
C GLU A 164 15.10 6.31 32.05
N LYS A 165 15.56 7.57 32.11
CA LYS A 165 16.51 8.13 33.11
C LYS A 165 17.90 7.49 33.12
N TYR A 166 18.32 6.86 32.02
CA TYR A 166 19.68 6.32 31.87
C TYR A 166 20.68 7.36 31.36
N LEU A 167 20.22 8.53 30.91
CA LEU A 167 21.05 9.62 30.41
C LEU A 167 20.46 10.97 30.82
N ASP A 168 21.29 11.86 31.36
CA ASP A 168 20.91 13.25 31.64
C ASP A 168 21.32 14.12 30.46
N VAL A 169 20.36 14.49 29.63
CA VAL A 169 20.55 15.30 28.41
C VAL A 169 20.59 16.80 28.71
N THR A 170 20.43 17.20 29.97
CA THR A 170 20.43 18.61 30.40
C THR A 170 21.83 19.25 30.36
N SER A 171 22.87 18.45 30.15
CA SER A 171 24.29 18.86 30.19
C SER A 171 25.05 18.71 28.85
N LEU A 172 24.34 18.53 27.74
CA LEU A 172 24.89 18.58 26.36
C LEU A 172 24.34 19.81 25.64
#